data_AF-A0A496YY34-F1
#
_entry.id   AF-A0A496YY34-F1
#
_cell.length_a   1.000
_cell.length_b   1.000
_cell.length_c   1.000
_cell.angle_alpha   90.00
_cell.angle_beta   90.00
_cell.angle_gamma   90.00
#
_symmetry.space_group_name_H-M   'P 1'
#
loop_
_entity.id
_entity.type
_entity.pdbx_description
1 polymer ?
#
loop_
_entity_poly.entity_id
_entity_poly.type
_entity_poly.pdbx_seq_one_letter_code
_entity_poly.pdbx_strand_id
1 'polypeptide(L)'
;MTDTKVRISKELYDKLKEVADRSNKSIRELVETAITKFLLGTESVGSDAEVKNVKVVKSWRLRFPARCPICGEEIKAGSIVVREIVELEDGRKVNNFYHPDCYESSSDSALAKLYVRKRVLERTIRGLKKEADRYVELIETLRTEYDMLSIKKEVYTLWKDYKNFILHGKDDEKFDEFMDRLNDLLDKVTRLEASLELLTSDKKDKVLLGEKSRTGAKKLVHHR
;
A
#
# COMPACT_ATOMS: atom_id res chain seq x y z
N MET A 1 -57.69 -25.67 3.11
CA MET A 1 -56.48 -26.23 2.49
C MET A 1 -56.92 -27.03 1.27
N THR A 2 -56.63 -26.54 0.07
CA THR A 2 -56.91 -27.23 -1.19
C THR A 2 -55.94 -28.40 -1.33
N ASP A 3 -56.46 -29.61 -1.17
CA ASP A 3 -55.68 -30.84 -1.20
C ASP A 3 -55.26 -31.13 -2.66
N THR A 4 -54.03 -30.78 -3.01
CA THR A 4 -53.51 -30.90 -4.38
C THR A 4 -52.80 -32.24 -4.51
N LYS A 5 -53.44 -33.21 -5.17
CA LYS A 5 -52.92 -34.57 -5.30
C LYS A 5 -51.94 -34.68 -6.47
N VAL A 6 -50.67 -34.90 -6.17
CA VAL A 6 -49.64 -35.21 -7.18
C VAL A 6 -49.58 -36.73 -7.39
N ARG A 7 -49.69 -37.18 -8.65
CA ARG A 7 -49.54 -38.60 -8.99
C ARG A 7 -48.06 -38.90 -9.27
N ILE A 8 -47.52 -39.89 -8.55
CA ILE A 8 -46.15 -40.38 -8.74
C ILE A 8 -46.18 -41.86 -9.15
N SER A 9 -45.17 -42.29 -9.90
CA SER A 9 -45.01 -43.69 -10.30
C SER A 9 -44.79 -44.59 -9.08
N LYS A 10 -45.32 -45.82 -9.11
CA LYS A 10 -45.19 -46.80 -8.01
C LYS A 10 -43.73 -47.03 -7.59
N GLU A 11 -42.82 -47.14 -8.55
CA GLU A 11 -41.38 -47.35 -8.28
C GLU A 11 -40.72 -46.20 -7.49
N LEU A 12 -41.16 -44.96 -7.71
CA LEU A 12 -40.65 -43.80 -6.96
C LEU A 12 -41.25 -43.74 -5.56
N TYR A 13 -42.52 -44.14 -5.43
CA TYR A 13 -43.17 -44.23 -4.12
C TYR A 13 -42.46 -45.25 -3.23
N ASP A 14 -42.10 -46.42 -3.76
CA ASP A 14 -41.42 -47.46 -3.00
C ASP A 14 -40.02 -47.01 -2.54
N LYS A 15 -39.26 -46.35 -3.43
CA LYS A 15 -37.96 -45.75 -3.07
C LYS A 15 -38.08 -44.63 -2.03
N LEU A 16 -39.10 -43.78 -2.14
CA LEU A 16 -39.36 -42.73 -1.15
C LEU A 16 -39.74 -43.32 0.21
N LYS A 17 -40.50 -44.40 0.22
CA LYS A 17 -40.88 -45.11 1.44
C LYS A 17 -39.66 -45.74 2.14
N GLU A 18 -38.78 -46.41 1.39
CA GLU A 18 -37.53 -46.93 1.95
C GLU A 18 -36.64 -45.83 2.59
N VAL A 19 -36.58 -44.65 1.96
CA VAL A 19 -35.80 -43.51 2.49
C VAL A 19 -36.49 -42.87 3.69
N ALA A 20 -37.83 -42.80 3.69
CA ALA A 20 -38.62 -42.31 4.80
C ALA A 20 -38.47 -43.20 6.05
N ASP A 21 -38.53 -44.52 5.88
CA ASP A 21 -38.37 -45.49 6.96
C ASP A 21 -36.96 -45.43 7.58
N ARG A 22 -35.92 -45.20 6.77
CA ARG A 22 -34.53 -45.04 7.27
C ARG A 22 -34.29 -43.72 7.99
N SER A 23 -35.02 -42.68 7.64
CA SER A 23 -34.81 -41.32 8.16
C SER A 23 -35.84 -40.89 9.22
N ASN A 24 -36.80 -41.76 9.54
CA ASN A 24 -37.88 -41.53 10.48
C ASN A 24 -38.67 -40.22 10.20
N LYS A 25 -38.86 -39.90 8.92
CA LYS A 25 -39.57 -38.71 8.43
C LYS A 25 -40.80 -39.11 7.62
N SER A 26 -41.81 -38.25 7.59
CA SER A 26 -42.97 -38.52 6.74
C SER A 26 -42.60 -38.39 5.25
N ILE A 27 -43.18 -39.25 4.39
CA ILE A 27 -42.94 -39.20 2.94
C ILE A 27 -43.23 -37.79 2.39
N ARG A 28 -44.24 -37.11 2.97
CA ARG A 28 -44.60 -35.73 2.63
C ARG A 28 -43.47 -34.75 2.92
N GLU A 29 -42.90 -34.77 4.13
CA GLU A 29 -41.79 -33.89 4.51
C GLU A 29 -40.54 -34.13 3.66
N LEU A 30 -40.26 -35.39 3.33
CA LEU A 30 -39.14 -35.76 2.47
C LEU A 30 -39.30 -35.20 1.05
N VAL A 31 -40.50 -35.33 0.48
CA VAL A 31 -40.81 -34.81 -0.86
C VAL A 31 -40.81 -33.29 -0.87
N GLU A 32 -41.44 -32.64 0.13
CA GLU A 32 -41.42 -31.18 0.26
C GLU A 32 -39.99 -30.66 0.43
N THR A 33 -39.16 -31.31 1.24
CA THR A 33 -37.74 -30.94 1.41
C THR A 33 -36.95 -31.14 0.12
N ALA A 34 -37.16 -32.24 -0.60
CA ALA A 34 -36.46 -32.53 -1.85
C ALA A 34 -36.86 -31.56 -2.97
N ILE A 35 -38.15 -31.24 -3.09
CA ILE A 35 -38.67 -30.27 -4.05
C ILE A 35 -38.18 -28.86 -3.69
N THR A 36 -38.22 -28.50 -2.41
CA THR A 36 -37.71 -27.21 -1.92
C THR A 36 -36.21 -27.08 -2.19
N LYS A 37 -35.43 -28.14 -1.92
CA LYS A 37 -33.99 -28.18 -2.24
C LYS A 37 -33.69 -28.21 -3.74
N PHE A 38 -34.60 -28.71 -4.57
CA PHE A 38 -34.42 -28.72 -6.03
C PHE A 38 -34.80 -27.37 -6.65
N LEU A 39 -35.91 -26.76 -6.19
CA LEU A 39 -36.37 -25.44 -6.63
C LEU A 39 -35.45 -24.32 -6.13
N LEU A 40 -35.02 -24.36 -4.86
CA LEU A 40 -34.01 -23.44 -4.30
C LEU A 40 -32.57 -23.85 -4.66
N GLY A 41 -32.38 -25.06 -5.19
CA GLY A 41 -31.09 -25.66 -5.52
C GLY A 41 -30.41 -25.07 -6.75
N THR A 42 -31.00 -24.05 -7.38
CA THR A 42 -30.32 -23.22 -8.38
C THR A 42 -29.78 -21.91 -7.82
N GLU A 43 -30.16 -21.47 -6.60
CA GLU A 43 -29.71 -20.16 -6.08
C GLU A 43 -29.27 -20.11 -4.61
N SER A 44 -29.40 -21.18 -3.82
CA SER A 44 -28.87 -21.13 -2.44
C SER A 44 -28.31 -22.47 -1.96
N VAL A 45 -27.01 -22.66 -2.16
CA VAL A 45 -26.20 -23.41 -1.19
C VAL A 45 -26.26 -22.59 0.10
N GLY A 46 -27.22 -22.91 0.97
CA GLY A 46 -27.36 -22.29 2.27
C GLY A 46 -26.03 -22.36 3.01
N SER A 47 -25.61 -21.20 3.51
CA SER A 47 -24.37 -20.91 4.24
C SER A 47 -24.19 -21.66 5.57
N ASP A 48 -25.07 -22.61 5.91
CA ASP A 48 -25.16 -23.25 7.23
C ASP A 48 -25.00 -24.78 7.19
N ALA A 49 -24.24 -25.31 6.24
CA ALA A 49 -23.83 -26.72 6.29
C ALA A 49 -22.54 -26.83 7.12
N GLU A 50 -22.61 -27.49 8.28
CA GLU A 50 -21.46 -27.71 9.15
C GLU A 50 -20.35 -28.48 8.40
N VAL A 51 -19.12 -27.94 8.50
CA VAL A 51 -17.96 -28.45 7.78
C VAL A 51 -17.29 -29.54 8.60
N LYS A 52 -17.30 -30.77 8.09
CA LYS A 52 -16.73 -31.94 8.77
C LYS A 52 -15.22 -32.06 8.58
N ASN A 53 -14.72 -31.75 7.39
CA ASN A 53 -13.29 -31.83 7.08
C ASN A 53 -12.92 -30.88 5.93
N VAL A 54 -11.78 -30.21 6.05
CA VAL A 54 -11.20 -29.38 4.99
C VAL A 54 -9.84 -29.93 4.61
N LYS A 55 -9.71 -30.43 3.38
CA LYS A 55 -8.43 -30.88 2.83
C LYS A 55 -7.92 -29.89 1.78
N VAL A 56 -6.75 -29.32 2.04
CA VAL A 56 -6.10 -28.37 1.13
C VAL A 56 -4.94 -29.03 0.39
N VAL A 57 -4.96 -28.96 -0.94
CA VAL A 57 -3.87 -29.38 -1.82
C VAL A 57 -3.27 -28.14 -2.48
N LYS A 58 -2.08 -27.74 -2.03
CA LYS A 58 -1.42 -26.50 -2.44
C LYS A 58 -0.97 -26.48 -3.91
N SER A 59 -0.75 -27.64 -4.50
CA SER A 59 -0.32 -27.77 -5.90
C SER A 59 -1.16 -28.82 -6.60
N TRP A 60 -2.16 -28.36 -7.34
CA TRP A 60 -3.04 -29.19 -8.16
C TRP A 60 -3.04 -28.67 -9.59
N ARG A 61 -2.89 -29.56 -10.58
CA ARG A 61 -2.99 -29.17 -12.00
C ARG A 61 -4.44 -29.20 -12.44
N LEU A 62 -4.98 -28.05 -12.81
CA LEU A 62 -6.38 -27.91 -13.20
C LEU A 62 -6.63 -28.58 -14.57
N ARG A 63 -7.67 -29.42 -14.69
CA ARG A 63 -8.00 -30.11 -15.96
C ARG A 63 -9.01 -29.36 -16.82
N PHE A 64 -9.91 -28.62 -16.18
CA PHE A 64 -10.98 -27.83 -16.82
C PHE A 64 -10.92 -26.42 -16.25
N PRO A 65 -11.27 -25.38 -17.03
CA PRO A 65 -11.29 -24.03 -16.51
C PRO A 65 -12.23 -23.91 -15.30
N ALA A 66 -11.83 -23.10 -14.33
CA ALA A 66 -12.59 -22.87 -13.09
C ALA A 66 -12.52 -21.38 -12.73
N ARG A 67 -13.43 -20.89 -11.90
CA ARG A 67 -13.37 -19.50 -11.40
C ARG A 67 -12.85 -19.47 -9.97
N CYS A 68 -11.97 -18.53 -9.68
CA CYS A 68 -11.49 -18.31 -8.33
C CYS A 68 -12.57 -17.61 -7.48
N PRO A 69 -12.95 -18.15 -6.31
CA PRO A 69 -13.94 -17.51 -5.43
C PRO A 69 -13.50 -16.15 -4.84
N ILE A 70 -12.19 -15.88 -4.77
CA ILE A 70 -11.64 -14.67 -4.14
C ILE A 70 -11.63 -13.49 -5.13
N CYS A 71 -11.06 -13.68 -6.32
CA CYS A 71 -10.94 -12.60 -7.31
C CYS A 71 -11.99 -12.67 -8.43
N GLY A 72 -12.72 -13.79 -8.58
CA GLY A 72 -13.73 -13.97 -9.64
C GLY A 72 -13.17 -14.28 -11.04
N GLU A 73 -11.84 -14.19 -11.23
CA GLU A 73 -11.20 -14.46 -12.52
C GLU A 73 -11.20 -15.95 -12.90
N GLU A 74 -11.17 -16.21 -14.21
CA GLU A 74 -11.12 -17.56 -14.77
C GLU A 74 -9.70 -18.12 -14.77
N ILE A 75 -9.53 -19.26 -14.11
CA ILE A 75 -8.31 -20.05 -14.12
C ILE A 75 -8.31 -20.98 -15.32
N LYS A 76 -7.31 -20.84 -16.20
CA LYS A 76 -7.17 -21.66 -17.40
C LYS A 76 -6.83 -23.11 -17.08
N ALA A 77 -7.33 -24.04 -17.88
CA ALA A 77 -6.93 -25.45 -17.84
C ALA A 77 -5.40 -25.60 -18.03
N GLY A 78 -4.79 -26.51 -17.27
CA GLY A 78 -3.34 -26.74 -17.22
C GLY A 78 -2.59 -25.93 -16.16
N SER A 79 -3.20 -24.89 -15.59
CA SER A 79 -2.60 -24.04 -14.56
C SER A 79 -2.46 -24.76 -13.21
N ILE A 80 -1.48 -24.34 -12.41
CA ILE A 80 -1.31 -24.81 -11.03
C ILE A 80 -2.22 -23.99 -10.12
N VAL A 81 -3.02 -24.67 -9.30
CA VAL A 81 -3.99 -24.07 -8.39
C VAL A 81 -3.91 -24.67 -7.00
N VAL A 82 -4.45 -23.94 -6.02
CA VAL A 82 -4.76 -24.50 -4.71
C VAL A 82 -6.17 -25.08 -4.76
N ARG A 83 -6.29 -26.38 -4.46
CA ARG A 83 -7.57 -27.07 -4.39
C ARG A 83 -7.97 -27.27 -2.93
N GLU A 84 -9.12 -26.76 -2.56
CA GLU A 84 -9.74 -26.99 -1.26
C GLU A 84 -10.92 -27.94 -1.44
N ILE A 85 -10.91 -29.02 -0.67
CA ILE A 85 -11.98 -30.02 -0.65
C ILE A 85 -12.68 -29.89 0.70
N VAL A 86 -13.89 -29.36 0.68
CA VAL A 86 -14.74 -29.21 1.87
C VAL A 86 -15.71 -30.38 1.89
N GLU A 87 -15.58 -31.24 2.91
CA GLU A 87 -16.52 -32.32 3.17
C GLU A 87 -17.55 -31.84 4.19
N LEU A 88 -18.81 -31.79 3.76
CA LEU A 88 -19.96 -31.44 4.60
C LEU A 88 -20.40 -32.65 5.43
N GLU A 89 -21.11 -32.44 6.53
CA GLU A 89 -21.61 -33.54 7.37
C GLU A 89 -22.46 -34.56 6.60
N ASP A 90 -23.24 -34.10 5.62
CA ASP A 90 -24.04 -34.91 4.70
C ASP A 90 -23.20 -35.83 3.76
N GLY A 91 -21.87 -35.82 3.89
CA GLY A 91 -20.92 -36.59 3.07
C GLY A 91 -20.67 -36.00 1.68
N ARG A 92 -21.27 -34.84 1.37
CA ARG A 92 -21.04 -34.11 0.11
C ARG A 92 -19.66 -33.45 0.13
N LYS A 93 -18.96 -33.50 -1.00
CA LYS A 93 -17.64 -32.88 -1.18
C LYS A 93 -17.72 -31.72 -2.16
N VAL A 94 -17.49 -30.51 -1.67
CA VAL A 94 -17.39 -29.30 -2.48
C VAL A 94 -15.91 -29.05 -2.80
N ASN A 95 -15.60 -28.83 -4.08
CA ASN A 95 -14.24 -28.51 -4.51
C ASN A 95 -14.17 -27.05 -4.90
N ASN A 96 -13.36 -26.28 -4.18
CA ASN A 96 -13.03 -24.90 -4.52
C ASN A 96 -11.60 -24.85 -5.11
N PHE A 97 -11.43 -24.02 -6.13
CA PHE A 97 -10.14 -23.80 -6.79
C PHE A 97 -9.74 -22.34 -6.66
N TYR A 98 -8.54 -22.09 -6.16
CA TYR A 98 -8.01 -20.75 -5.95
C TYR A 98 -6.72 -20.55 -6.74
N HIS A 99 -6.47 -19.32 -7.17
CA HIS A 99 -5.13 -18.91 -7.56
C HIS A 99 -4.19 -19.07 -6.34
N PRO A 100 -2.95 -19.56 -6.53
CA PRO A 100 -1.98 -19.68 -5.44
C PRO A 100 -1.81 -18.37 -4.65
N ASP A 101 -1.69 -17.25 -5.37
CA ASP A 101 -1.51 -15.92 -4.79
C ASP A 101 -2.74 -15.48 -3.99
N CYS A 102 -3.95 -15.71 -4.53
CA CYS A 102 -5.19 -15.35 -3.84
C CYS A 102 -5.35 -16.15 -2.54
N TYR A 103 -5.12 -17.47 -2.59
CA TYR A 103 -5.23 -18.33 -1.41
C TYR A 103 -4.17 -18.00 -0.35
N GLU A 104 -2.94 -17.71 -0.77
CA GLU A 104 -1.90 -17.30 0.17
C GLU A 104 -2.27 -15.95 0.80
N SER A 105 -2.72 -14.98 0.01
CA SER A 105 -3.12 -13.65 0.50
C SER A 105 -4.30 -13.67 1.49
N SER A 106 -5.20 -14.64 1.39
CA SER A 106 -6.33 -14.80 2.32
C SER A 106 -5.97 -15.55 3.61
N SER A 107 -4.72 -16.02 3.76
CA SER A 107 -4.27 -16.69 4.99
C SER A 107 -3.73 -15.69 6.01
N ASP A 108 -4.09 -15.86 7.29
CA ASP A 108 -3.59 -15.02 8.39
C ASP A 108 -2.06 -14.96 8.46
N SER A 109 -1.40 -16.04 8.04
CA SER A 109 0.07 -16.13 7.95
C SER A 109 0.66 -15.18 6.90
N ALA A 110 0.02 -15.02 5.74
CA ALA A 110 0.49 -14.10 4.71
C ALA A 110 0.23 -12.65 5.09
N LEU A 111 -0.92 -12.36 5.72
CA LEU A 111 -1.23 -11.01 6.20
C LEU A 111 -0.20 -10.54 7.23
N ALA A 112 0.21 -11.41 8.16
CA ALA A 112 1.27 -11.13 9.11
C ALA A 112 2.62 -10.85 8.43
N LYS A 113 3.01 -11.64 7.42
CA LYS A 113 4.23 -11.41 6.62
C LYS A 113 4.18 -10.08 5.88
N LEU A 114 3.04 -9.74 5.27
CA LEU A 114 2.83 -8.47 4.58
C LEU A 114 2.91 -7.28 5.55
N TYR A 115 2.35 -7.40 6.75
CA TYR A 115 2.42 -6.35 7.77
C TYR A 115 3.85 -6.11 8.26
N VAL A 116 4.63 -7.17 8.49
CA VAL A 116 6.06 -7.04 8.83
C VAL A 116 6.82 -6.35 7.70
N ARG A 117 6.58 -6.76 6.45
CA ARG A 117 7.21 -6.14 5.28
C ARG A 117 6.86 -4.66 5.12
N LYS A 118 5.59 -4.30 5.34
CA LYS A 118 5.14 -2.90 5.38
C LYS A 118 5.94 -2.08 6.39
N ARG A 119 6.09 -2.58 7.63
CA ARG A 119 6.88 -1.88 8.66
C ARG A 119 8.35 -1.71 8.29
N VAL A 120 8.95 -2.70 7.62
CA VAL A 120 10.34 -2.59 7.12
C VAL A 120 10.42 -1.48 6.07
N LEU A 121 9.51 -1.49 5.09
CA LEU A 121 9.45 -0.45 4.05
C LEU A 121 9.24 0.94 4.65
N GLU A 122 8.36 1.10 5.63
CA GLU A 122 8.15 2.38 6.33
C GLU A 122 9.40 2.87 7.07
N ARG A 123 10.24 1.97 7.61
CA ARG A 123 11.53 2.37 8.19
C ARG A 123 12.50 2.81 7.10
N THR A 124 12.58 2.06 6.00
CA THR A 124 13.43 2.41 4.87
C THR A 124 13.06 3.77 4.28
N ILE A 125 11.76 4.02 4.05
CA ILE A 125 11.24 5.31 3.57
C ILE A 125 11.64 6.45 4.53
N ARG A 126 11.52 6.24 5.85
CA ARG A 126 11.95 7.23 6.84
C ARG A 126 13.47 7.47 6.81
N GLY A 127 14.26 6.43 6.58
CA GLY A 127 15.71 6.55 6.40
C GLY A 127 16.07 7.37 5.18
N LEU A 128 15.50 7.01 4.03
CA LEU A 128 15.69 7.72 2.75
C LEU A 128 15.27 9.18 2.84
N LYS A 129 14.13 9.48 3.49
CA LYS A 129 13.69 10.85 3.69
C LYS A 129 14.71 11.67 4.49
N LYS A 130 15.25 11.11 5.58
CA LYS A 130 16.29 11.78 6.37
C LYS A 130 17.56 12.04 5.56
N GLU A 131 17.95 11.13 4.68
CA GLU A 131 19.12 11.34 3.82
C GLU A 131 18.84 12.40 2.76
N ALA A 132 17.67 12.37 2.13
CA ALA A 132 17.24 13.41 1.19
C ALA A 132 17.25 14.80 1.84
N ASP A 133 16.69 14.92 3.05
CA ASP A 133 16.68 16.18 3.81
C ASP A 133 18.12 16.67 4.09
N ARG A 134 19.06 15.78 4.44
CA ARG A 134 20.48 16.14 4.61
C ARG A 134 21.13 16.60 3.31
N TYR A 135 20.84 15.94 2.19
CA TYR A 135 21.40 16.34 0.90
C TYR A 135 20.87 17.69 0.45
N VAL A 136 19.61 18.00 0.73
CA VAL A 136 19.04 19.34 0.48
C VAL A 136 19.82 20.40 1.25
N GLU A 137 20.01 20.20 2.56
CA GLU A 137 20.79 21.14 3.41
C GLU A 137 22.24 21.33 2.89
N LEU A 138 22.87 20.24 2.42
CA LEU A 138 24.21 20.30 1.85
C LEU A 138 24.24 21.08 0.54
N ILE A 139 23.27 20.85 -0.35
CA ILE A 139 23.16 21.54 -1.64
C ILE A 139 22.95 23.04 -1.42
N GLU A 140 22.09 23.43 -0.48
CA GLU A 140 21.87 24.83 -0.14
C GLU A 140 23.14 25.52 0.38
N THR A 141 23.89 24.82 1.24
CA THR A 141 25.18 25.31 1.74
C THR A 141 26.18 25.50 0.59
N LEU A 142 26.34 24.49 -0.28
CA LEU A 142 27.26 24.55 -1.42
C LEU A 142 26.87 25.62 -2.44
N ARG A 143 25.57 25.82 -2.69
CA ARG A 143 25.09 26.91 -3.57
C ARG A 143 25.47 28.28 -3.01
N THR A 144 25.27 28.47 -1.71
CA THR A 144 25.63 29.73 -1.04
C THR A 144 27.15 29.99 -1.10
N GLU A 145 27.96 28.95 -0.88
CA GLU A 145 29.42 29.05 -1.03
C GLU A 145 29.85 29.38 -2.46
N TYR A 146 29.21 28.75 -3.46
CA TYR A 146 29.46 29.04 -4.86
C TYR A 146 29.12 30.48 -5.22
N ASP A 147 27.95 30.96 -4.81
CA ASP A 147 27.51 32.33 -5.07
C ASP A 147 28.46 33.36 -4.43
N MET A 148 28.91 33.10 -3.20
CA MET A 148 29.91 33.94 -2.53
C MET A 148 31.25 33.98 -3.29
N LEU A 149 31.73 32.83 -3.77
CA LEU A 149 32.95 32.75 -4.58
C LEU A 149 32.80 33.48 -5.93
N SER A 150 31.62 33.39 -6.54
CA SER A 150 31.30 34.09 -7.79
C SER A 150 31.36 35.61 -7.58
N ILE A 151 30.69 36.12 -6.54
CA ILE A 151 30.74 37.55 -6.16
C ILE A 151 32.19 37.99 -5.91
N LYS A 152 32.97 37.20 -5.16
CA LYS A 152 34.39 37.52 -4.90
C LYS A 152 35.20 37.66 -6.19
N LYS A 153 34.96 36.78 -7.18
CA LYS A 153 35.62 36.84 -8.48
C LYS A 153 35.19 38.08 -9.26
N GLU A 154 33.91 38.41 -9.26
CA GLU A 154 33.37 39.62 -9.89
C GLU A 154 33.96 40.89 -9.28
N VAL A 155 34.00 41.00 -7.94
CA VAL A 155 34.63 42.12 -7.21
C VAL A 155 36.11 42.27 -7.58
N TYR A 156 36.86 41.16 -7.62
CA TYR A 156 38.28 41.22 -8.01
C TYR A 156 38.47 41.70 -9.46
N THR A 157 37.59 41.27 -10.35
CA THR A 157 37.61 41.69 -11.76
C THR A 157 37.28 43.17 -11.87
N LEU A 158 36.21 43.61 -11.21
CA LEU A 158 35.78 45.01 -11.16
C LEU A 158 36.88 45.92 -10.57
N TRP A 159 37.55 45.48 -9.50
CA TRP A 159 38.70 46.18 -8.92
C TRP A 159 39.89 46.29 -9.88
N LYS A 160 40.18 45.21 -10.62
CA LYS A 160 41.25 45.22 -11.64
C LYS A 160 40.91 46.18 -12.77
N ASP A 161 39.67 46.19 -13.22
CA ASP A 161 39.16 47.09 -14.27
C ASP A 161 39.22 48.55 -13.80
N TYR A 162 38.81 48.83 -12.56
CA TYR A 162 38.94 50.14 -11.93
C TYR A 162 40.40 50.63 -11.86
N LYS A 163 41.31 49.75 -11.43
CA LYS A 163 42.74 50.08 -11.37
C LYS A 163 43.29 50.41 -12.75
N ASN A 164 42.89 49.68 -13.79
CA ASN A 164 43.26 49.96 -15.17
C ASN A 164 42.64 51.28 -15.67
N PHE A 165 41.39 51.57 -15.30
CA PHE A 165 40.71 52.82 -15.63
C PHE A 165 41.42 54.05 -15.03
N ILE A 166 41.77 54.02 -13.74
CA ILE A 166 42.52 55.12 -13.10
C ILE A 166 43.87 55.36 -13.79
N LEU A 167 44.56 54.29 -14.19
CA LEU A 167 45.88 54.38 -14.81
C LEU A 167 45.85 54.90 -16.26
N HIS A 168 44.72 54.78 -16.96
CA HIS A 168 44.65 54.97 -18.41
C HIS A 168 43.46 55.79 -18.95
N GLY A 169 42.49 56.21 -18.13
CA GLY A 169 41.21 56.75 -18.58
C GLY A 169 40.89 58.18 -18.12
N LYS A 170 40.32 58.99 -19.04
CA LYS A 170 39.58 60.24 -18.81
C LYS A 170 38.18 60.13 -19.46
N ASP A 171 37.54 58.98 -19.31
CA ASP A 171 36.37 58.59 -20.10
C ASP A 171 35.17 58.39 -19.16
N ASP A 172 34.32 59.39 -19.05
CA ASP A 172 33.22 59.43 -18.07
C ASP A 172 32.18 58.31 -18.31
N GLU A 173 31.97 57.88 -19.57
CA GLU A 173 31.04 56.78 -19.90
C GLU A 173 31.47 55.42 -19.29
N LYS A 174 32.79 55.17 -19.17
CA LYS A 174 33.31 53.94 -18.55
C LYS A 174 33.18 53.97 -17.02
N PHE A 175 33.10 55.17 -16.45
CA PHE A 175 32.86 55.34 -15.03
C PHE A 175 31.39 55.03 -14.70
N ASP A 176 30.46 55.47 -15.53
CA ASP A 176 29.03 55.13 -15.38
C ASP A 176 28.81 53.61 -15.50
N GLU A 177 29.41 52.94 -16.49
CA GLU A 177 29.33 51.48 -16.63
C GLU A 177 29.94 50.74 -15.42
N PHE A 178 31.01 51.29 -14.84
CA PHE A 178 31.60 50.75 -13.62
C PHE A 178 30.65 50.89 -12.41
N MET A 179 29.99 52.05 -12.27
CA MET A 179 29.03 52.30 -11.20
C MET A 179 27.80 51.40 -11.32
N ASP A 180 27.29 51.16 -12.53
CA ASP A 180 26.19 50.23 -12.78
C ASP A 180 26.56 48.80 -12.37
N ARG A 181 27.74 48.33 -12.77
CA ARG A 181 28.23 46.99 -12.36
C ARG A 181 28.46 46.87 -10.84
N LEU A 182 28.83 47.97 -10.19
CA LEU A 182 28.99 48.00 -8.73
C LEU A 182 27.63 47.95 -8.01
N ASN A 183 26.62 48.63 -8.54
CA ASN A 183 25.25 48.54 -8.04
C ASN A 183 24.67 47.12 -8.23
N ASP A 184 24.90 46.49 -9.39
CA ASP A 184 24.51 45.09 -9.62
C ASP A 184 25.18 44.12 -8.62
N LEU A 185 26.44 44.38 -8.28
CA LEU A 185 27.18 43.60 -7.28
C LEU A 185 26.61 43.80 -5.87
N LEU A 186 26.27 45.04 -5.51
CA LEU A 186 25.60 45.33 -4.23
C LEU A 186 24.27 44.59 -4.14
N ASP A 187 23.45 44.62 -5.18
CA ASP A 187 22.17 43.90 -5.23
C ASP A 187 22.36 42.38 -5.08
N LYS A 188 23.38 41.80 -5.73
CA LYS A 188 23.73 40.37 -5.57
C LYS A 188 24.15 40.05 -4.14
N VAL A 189 24.95 40.92 -3.50
CA VAL A 189 25.38 40.76 -2.10
C VAL A 189 24.18 40.82 -1.17
N THR A 190 23.28 41.79 -1.33
CA THR A 190 22.07 41.90 -0.50
C THR A 190 21.17 40.67 -0.61
N ARG A 191 21.03 40.09 -1.82
CA ARG A 191 20.29 38.83 -2.00
C ARG A 191 20.97 37.65 -1.30
N LEU A 192 22.31 37.58 -1.35
CA LEU A 192 23.08 36.54 -0.67
C LEU A 192 22.97 36.68 0.86
N GLU A 193 23.01 37.89 1.38
CA GLU A 193 22.80 38.19 2.80
C GLU A 193 21.41 37.75 3.26
N ALA A 194 20.35 38.07 2.51
CA ALA A 194 19.00 37.59 2.81
C ALA A 194 18.89 36.06 2.78
N SER A 195 19.56 35.39 1.83
CA SER A 195 19.62 33.93 1.77
C SER A 195 20.34 33.32 2.98
N LEU A 196 21.42 33.96 3.44
CA LEU A 196 22.16 33.54 4.65
C LEU A 196 21.35 33.75 5.93
N GLU A 197 20.59 34.83 6.03
CA GLU A 197 19.68 35.06 7.17
C GLU A 197 18.62 33.96 7.27
N LEU A 198 18.01 33.55 6.16
CA LEU A 198 17.03 32.45 6.14
C LEU A 198 17.65 31.11 6.55
N LEU A 199 18.85 30.81 6.05
CA LEU A 199 19.56 29.58 6.41
C LEU A 199 20.00 29.56 7.88
N THR A 200 20.23 30.72 8.49
CA THR A 200 20.62 30.83 9.91
C THR A 200 19.41 30.88 10.85
N SER A 201 18.28 31.43 10.43
CA SER A 201 17.01 31.38 11.19
C SER A 201 16.46 29.95 11.25
N ASP A 202 16.47 29.22 10.13
CA ASP A 202 16.00 27.83 10.09
C ASP A 202 16.83 26.90 10.98
N LYS A 203 18.14 27.18 11.12
CA LYS A 203 19.02 26.46 12.06
C LYS A 203 18.68 26.77 13.52
N LYS A 204 18.33 28.01 13.87
CA LYS A 204 17.92 28.38 15.24
C LYS A 204 16.60 27.71 15.63
N ASP A 205 15.62 27.65 14.74
CA ASP A 205 14.33 27.04 15.02
C ASP A 205 14.41 25.52 15.13
N LYS A 206 15.24 24.85 14.31
CA LYS A 206 15.51 23.41 14.45
C LYS A 206 16.21 23.07 15.78
N VAL A 207 17.10 23.94 16.29
CA VAL A 207 17.77 23.75 17.59
C VAL A 207 16.78 23.90 18.76
N LEU A 208 15.92 24.92 18.71
CA LEU A 208 14.89 25.17 19.75
C LEU A 208 13.82 24.06 19.81
N LEU A 209 13.44 23.48 18.67
CA LEU A 209 12.53 22.32 18.62
C LEU A 209 13.21 21.02 19.07
N GLY A 210 14.51 20.86 18.82
CA GLY A 210 15.32 19.74 19.29
C GLY A 210 15.44 19.68 20.82
N GLU A 211 15.60 20.82 21.49
CA GLU A 211 15.75 20.91 22.95
C GLU A 211 14.44 20.65 23.73
N LYS A 212 13.30 21.07 23.18
CA LYS A 212 11.98 20.79 23.80
C LYS A 212 11.61 19.30 23.77
N SER A 213 12.13 18.52 22.83
CA SER A 213 11.87 17.07 22.75
C SER A 213 12.69 16.23 23.75
N ARG A 214 13.80 16.76 24.26
CA ARG A 214 14.66 16.08 25.25
C ARG A 214 14.26 16.35 26.71
N THR A 215 13.58 17.46 26.99
CA THR A 215 13.21 17.87 28.35
C THR A 215 11.83 17.35 28.80
N GLY A 216 10.99 16.85 27.89
CA GLY A 216 9.66 16.31 28.21
C GLY A 216 9.57 14.84 28.64
N ALA A 217 10.66 14.07 28.58
CA ALA A 217 10.63 12.61 28.81
C ALA A 217 10.97 12.15 30.25
N LYS A 218 11.09 13.05 31.23
CA LYS A 218 11.37 12.72 32.63
C LYS A 218 10.27 13.20 33.57
N LYS A 219 9.08 12.59 33.50
CA LYS A 219 8.14 12.49 34.63
C LYS A 219 7.04 11.52 34.25
N LEU A 220 7.01 10.37 34.93
CA LEU A 220 5.88 9.46 35.18
C LEU A 220 6.31 7.99 35.10
N VAL A 221 7.06 7.51 36.10
CA VAL A 221 6.89 6.14 36.62
C VAL A 221 7.30 6.12 38.09
N HIS A 222 6.37 6.45 38.98
CA HIS A 222 6.37 5.96 40.37
C HIS A 222 4.92 5.87 40.85
N HIS A 223 4.34 4.69 40.68
CA HIS A 223 3.31 4.13 41.56
C HIS A 223 3.06 2.67 41.17
N ARG A 224 3.71 1.75 41.89
CA ARG A 224 3.08 0.72 42.73
C ARG A 224 4.16 -0.18 43.31
#